data_AF-A0A3Q9INH0-F1
#
_entry.id   AF-A0A3Q9INH0-F1
#
_cell.length_a   1.000
_cell.length_b   1.000
_cell.length_c   1.000
_cell.angle_alpha   90.00
_cell.angle_beta   90.00
_cell.angle_gamma   90.00
#
_symmetry.space_group_name_H-M   'P 1'
#
loop_
_entity.id
_entity.type
_entity.pdbx_description
1 polymer ?
#
loop_
_entity_poly.entity_id
_entity_poly.type
_entity_poly.pdbx_seq_one_letter_code
_entity_poly.pdbx_strand_id
1 'polypeptide(L)'
;MKTLKTIIPIGILLFTCLFAMGEKKQKSDTAGITKIEQLMKSREFYIEVDQAFPTGNSSITIDSKYGQKRIGGEGYISLATNEGQLFILDSVATGHLPFFGRAYSTEYGQGGGIEFENAKIENESFKVIHKRKKHYIEYKFNVRNRNDVFNFYVEIYGNGKCSVNVTSNNRASISYGGDLTPIPEDKRKALGI
;
A
#
# COMPACT_ATOMS: atom_id res chain seq x y z
N MET A 1 -55.71 -10.34 46.53
CA MET A 1 -54.71 -11.13 45.77
C MET A 1 -55.03 -11.08 44.29
N LYS A 2 -54.31 -10.29 43.47
CA LYS A 2 -54.05 -10.58 42.04
C LYS A 2 -52.74 -9.88 41.65
N THR A 3 -51.68 -10.66 41.50
CA THR A 3 -50.34 -10.24 41.05
C THR A 3 -50.30 -10.24 39.52
N LEU A 4 -50.06 -9.09 38.89
CA LEU A 4 -49.84 -8.99 37.45
C LEU A 4 -48.33 -8.90 37.19
N LYS A 5 -47.82 -9.90 36.45
CA LYS A 5 -46.40 -10.11 36.18
C LYS A 5 -45.89 -9.11 35.12
N THR A 6 -44.82 -8.40 35.45
CA THR A 6 -44.07 -7.53 34.54
C THR A 6 -43.26 -8.39 33.55
N ILE A 7 -43.57 -8.29 32.26
CA ILE A 7 -42.79 -8.90 31.17
C ILE A 7 -41.82 -7.83 30.67
N ILE A 8 -40.53 -8.00 30.95
CA ILE A 8 -39.45 -7.12 30.45
C ILE A 8 -39.07 -7.57 29.03
N PRO A 9 -39.01 -6.68 28.02
CA PRO A 9 -38.65 -7.06 26.67
C PRO A 9 -37.13 -7.25 26.54
N ILE A 10 -36.70 -8.50 26.39
CA ILE A 10 -35.30 -8.92 26.16
C ILE A 10 -34.74 -8.44 24.80
N GLY A 11 -35.57 -7.85 23.93
CA GLY A 11 -35.18 -7.41 22.58
C GLY A 11 -34.32 -6.13 22.49
N ILE A 12 -34.19 -5.34 23.57
CA ILE A 12 -33.47 -4.05 23.53
C ILE A 12 -31.98 -4.20 23.87
N LEU A 13 -31.56 -5.30 24.51
CA LEU A 13 -30.17 -5.47 24.96
C LEU A 13 -29.20 -5.90 23.84
N LEU A 14 -29.70 -6.39 22.71
CA LEU A 14 -28.88 -6.88 21.58
C LEU A 14 -28.52 -5.80 20.55
N PHE A 15 -29.22 -4.66 20.53
CA PHE A 15 -28.97 -3.60 19.55
C PHE A 15 -27.84 -2.64 19.96
N THR A 16 -27.47 -2.60 21.24
CA THR A 16 -26.42 -1.70 21.77
C THR A 16 -24.99 -2.19 21.49
N CYS A 17 -24.78 -3.50 21.26
CA CYS A 17 -23.44 -4.02 20.96
C CYS A 17 -22.90 -3.61 19.58
N LEU A 18 -23.77 -3.36 18.60
CA LEU A 18 -23.34 -2.99 17.23
C LEU A 18 -22.80 -1.55 17.16
N PHE A 19 -23.31 -0.63 17.98
CA PHE A 19 -22.84 0.76 18.00
C PHE A 19 -21.51 0.92 18.73
N ALA A 20 -21.31 0.22 19.85
CA ALA A 20 -20.06 0.28 20.61
C ALA A 20 -18.82 -0.21 19.82
N MET A 21 -19.01 -1.16 18.91
CA MET A 21 -17.94 -1.67 18.05
C MET A 21 -17.53 -0.65 16.97
N GLY A 22 -18.50 0.09 16.42
CA GLY A 22 -18.27 1.11 15.39
C GLY A 22 -17.46 2.30 15.89
N GLU A 23 -17.81 2.82 17.07
CA GLU A 23 -17.11 3.97 17.68
C GLU A 23 -15.68 3.62 18.10
N LYS A 24 -15.46 2.44 18.69
CA LYS A 24 -14.11 1.98 19.08
C LYS A 24 -13.19 1.82 17.88
N LYS A 25 -13.68 1.24 16.78
CA LYS A 25 -12.92 1.07 15.54
C LYS A 25 -12.56 2.42 14.92
N GLN A 26 -13.51 3.34 14.82
CA GLN A 26 -13.29 4.67 14.25
C GLN A 26 -12.29 5.52 15.06
N LYS A 27 -12.33 5.42 16.41
CA LYS A 27 -11.39 6.11 17.29
C LYS A 27 -9.96 5.55 17.18
N SER A 28 -9.84 4.23 17.09
CA SER A 28 -8.55 3.54 16.87
C SER A 28 -7.92 3.90 15.53
N ASP A 29 -8.72 3.89 14.44
CA ASP A 29 -8.25 4.22 13.09
C ASP A 29 -7.75 5.67 13.02
N THR A 30 -8.44 6.60 13.70
CA THR A 30 -8.05 8.02 13.74
C THR A 30 -6.73 8.24 14.47
N ALA A 31 -6.53 7.61 15.64
CA ALA A 31 -5.26 7.71 16.38
C ALA A 31 -4.09 7.11 15.60
N GLY A 32 -4.31 5.97 14.93
CA GLY A 32 -3.31 5.36 14.05
C GLY A 32 -2.90 6.27 12.89
N ILE A 33 -3.88 6.89 12.22
CA ILE A 33 -3.62 7.85 11.14
C ILE A 33 -2.79 9.04 11.62
N THR A 34 -3.09 9.61 12.80
CA THR A 34 -2.29 10.71 13.36
C THR A 34 -0.83 10.31 13.59
N LYS A 35 -0.58 9.09 14.07
CA LYS A 35 0.79 8.58 14.26
C LYS A 35 1.53 8.45 12.92
N ILE A 36 0.89 7.88 11.91
CA ILE A 36 1.46 7.77 10.56
C ILE A 36 1.70 9.15 9.96
N GLU A 37 0.76 10.08 10.11
CA GLU A 37 0.91 11.46 9.66
C GLU A 37 2.12 12.15 10.29
N GLN A 38 2.34 11.98 11.60
CA GLN A 38 3.52 12.51 12.28
C GLN A 38 4.82 11.90 11.76
N LEU A 39 4.84 10.57 11.55
CA LEU A 39 5.98 9.87 10.98
C LEU A 39 6.30 10.39 9.57
N MET A 40 5.30 10.51 8.70
CA MET A 40 5.51 11.02 7.34
C MET A 40 5.94 12.49 7.32
N LYS A 41 5.43 13.32 8.25
CA LYS A 41 5.86 14.72 8.41
C LYS A 41 7.31 14.87 8.85
N SER A 42 7.90 13.85 9.49
CA SER A 42 9.35 13.85 9.76
C SER A 42 10.20 13.75 8.49
N ARG A 43 9.58 13.32 7.38
CA ARG A 43 10.25 13.04 6.09
C ARG A 43 11.37 12.00 6.18
N GLU A 44 11.39 11.21 7.24
CA GLU A 44 12.29 10.08 7.42
C GLU A 44 11.46 8.82 7.65
N PHE A 45 11.14 8.12 6.57
CA PHE A 45 10.35 6.90 6.66
C PHE A 45 10.70 5.91 5.57
N TYR A 46 10.29 4.67 5.81
CA TYR A 46 10.62 3.52 5.01
C TYR A 46 9.34 2.75 4.66
N ILE A 47 9.24 2.31 3.41
CA ILE A 47 8.20 1.40 2.95
C ILE A 47 8.86 0.11 2.47
N GLU A 48 8.47 -1.00 3.08
CA GLU A 48 8.81 -2.35 2.65
C GLU A 48 7.61 -2.95 1.92
N VAL A 49 7.81 -3.50 0.73
CA VAL A 49 6.75 -4.17 -0.01
C VAL A 49 7.04 -5.66 -0.17
N ASP A 50 6.06 -6.47 0.22
CA ASP A 50 6.14 -7.93 0.26
C ASP A 50 5.21 -8.59 -0.79
N GLN A 51 4.40 -7.80 -1.49
CA GLN A 51 3.43 -8.27 -2.48
C GLN A 51 3.46 -7.38 -3.73
N ALA A 52 3.49 -7.99 -4.91
CA ALA A 52 3.40 -7.29 -6.19
C ALA A 52 2.14 -7.70 -6.97
N PHE A 53 1.51 -6.73 -7.62
CA PHE A 53 0.29 -6.85 -8.41
C PHE A 53 0.51 -6.23 -9.79
N PRO A 54 1.16 -6.95 -10.72
CA PRO A 54 1.38 -6.49 -12.09
C PRO A 54 0.09 -6.22 -12.85
N THR A 55 0.06 -5.14 -13.63
CA THR A 55 -1.05 -4.91 -14.56
C THR A 55 -0.95 -5.89 -15.73
N GLY A 56 -2.03 -6.60 -16.03
CA GLY A 56 -2.05 -7.59 -17.11
C GLY A 56 -1.62 -9.00 -16.68
N ASN A 57 -1.70 -9.32 -15.39
CA ASN A 57 -1.82 -10.71 -14.92
C ASN A 57 -3.19 -11.25 -15.38
N SER A 58 -3.37 -11.37 -16.69
CA SER A 58 -4.60 -11.81 -17.33
C SER A 58 -4.77 -13.30 -17.07
N SER A 59 -5.91 -13.72 -16.51
CA SER A 59 -6.26 -15.13 -16.55
C SER A 59 -6.43 -15.54 -18.01
N ILE A 60 -5.68 -16.54 -18.46
CA ILE A 60 -5.94 -17.22 -19.71
C ILE A 60 -7.01 -18.27 -19.40
N THR A 61 -8.21 -18.10 -19.93
CA THR A 61 -9.21 -19.18 -19.94
C THR A 61 -8.92 -20.09 -21.12
N ILE A 62 -8.55 -21.33 -20.84
CA ILE A 62 -8.39 -22.37 -21.85
C ILE A 62 -9.71 -23.13 -21.96
N ASP A 63 -10.39 -22.94 -23.09
CA ASP A 63 -11.54 -23.75 -23.47
C ASP A 63 -11.06 -25.04 -24.14
N SER A 64 -11.49 -26.18 -23.60
CA SER A 64 -11.22 -27.49 -24.19
C SER A 64 -12.49 -28.33 -24.22
N LYS A 65 -12.48 -29.40 -25.03
CA LYS A 65 -13.57 -30.42 -25.03
C LYS A 65 -13.76 -31.11 -23.67
N TYR A 66 -12.83 -30.94 -22.73
CA TYR A 66 -12.87 -31.49 -21.37
C TYR A 66 -13.25 -30.46 -20.30
N GLY A 67 -13.63 -29.24 -20.69
CA GLY A 67 -14.04 -28.16 -19.79
C GLY A 67 -13.15 -26.92 -19.90
N GLN A 68 -13.57 -25.87 -19.21
CA GLN A 68 -12.84 -24.59 -19.13
C GLN A 68 -11.82 -24.66 -17.99
N LYS A 69 -10.55 -24.39 -18.27
CA LYS A 69 -9.49 -24.26 -17.26
C LYS A 69 -8.92 -22.86 -17.29
N ARG A 70 -9.07 -22.11 -16.19
CA ARG A 70 -8.38 -20.82 -16.03
C ARG A 70 -6.94 -21.09 -15.59
N ILE A 71 -5.99 -20.48 -16.31
CA ILE A 71 -4.56 -20.49 -16.00
C ILE A 71 -4.12 -19.04 -15.81
N GLY A 72 -3.55 -18.73 -14.64
CA GLY A 72 -3.19 -17.36 -14.26
C GLY A 72 -4.40 -16.50 -13.86
N GLY A 73 -4.12 -15.24 -13.48
CA GLY A 73 -5.12 -14.24 -13.10
C GLY A 73 -5.64 -14.32 -11.66
N GLU A 74 -5.05 -15.17 -10.84
CA GLU A 74 -5.23 -15.15 -9.38
C GLU A 74 -3.85 -15.14 -8.74
N GLY A 75 -3.63 -14.20 -7.82
CA GLY A 75 -2.43 -14.15 -7.01
C GLY A 75 -1.54 -12.96 -7.33
N TYR A 76 -1.31 -12.16 -6.30
CA TYR A 76 -0.14 -11.33 -6.20
C TYR A 76 1.12 -12.21 -6.32
N ILE A 77 2.22 -11.60 -6.72
CA ILE A 77 3.54 -12.21 -6.64
C ILE A 77 4.07 -11.91 -5.24
N SER A 78 4.36 -12.96 -4.47
CA SER A 78 5.01 -12.79 -3.17
C SER A 78 6.46 -12.35 -3.38
N LEU A 79 6.88 -11.35 -2.61
CA LEU A 79 8.23 -10.80 -2.58
C LEU A 79 8.99 -11.21 -1.31
N ALA A 80 8.53 -12.24 -0.58
CA ALA A 80 9.10 -12.64 0.72
C ALA A 80 10.61 -12.96 0.68
N THR A 81 11.18 -13.25 -0.49
CA THR A 81 12.61 -13.51 -0.69
C THR A 81 13.36 -12.37 -1.38
N ASN A 82 12.65 -11.30 -1.76
CA ASN A 82 13.20 -10.14 -2.46
C ASN A 82 12.27 -8.93 -2.24
N GLU A 83 12.15 -8.50 -1.00
CA GLU A 83 11.25 -7.43 -0.61
C GLU A 83 11.66 -6.13 -1.30
N GLY A 84 10.67 -5.40 -1.81
CA GLY A 84 10.93 -4.09 -2.39
C GLY A 84 11.13 -3.05 -1.30
N GLN A 85 12.03 -2.10 -1.54
CA GLN A 85 12.43 -1.09 -0.57
C GLN A 85 12.19 0.31 -1.15
N LEU A 86 11.59 1.19 -0.35
CA LEU A 86 11.43 2.60 -0.68
C LEU A 86 11.74 3.45 0.54
N PHE A 87 12.79 4.25 0.44
CA PHE A 87 13.25 5.18 1.47
C PHE A 87 12.87 6.60 1.08
N ILE A 88 12.32 7.35 2.03
CA ILE A 88 12.10 8.79 1.92
C ILE A 88 12.95 9.47 2.98
N LEU A 89 13.82 10.37 2.53
CA LEU A 89 14.76 11.13 3.34
C LEU A 89 14.72 12.60 2.92
N ASP A 90 14.04 13.41 3.72
CA ASP A 90 13.72 14.80 3.42
C ASP A 90 13.10 14.96 2.02
N SER A 91 13.87 15.44 1.04
CA SER A 91 13.43 15.78 -0.31
C SER A 91 13.92 14.80 -1.38
N VAL A 92 14.55 13.70 -0.96
CA VAL A 92 15.02 12.65 -1.86
C VAL A 92 14.41 11.30 -1.50
N ALA A 93 14.36 10.43 -2.51
CA ALA A 93 13.91 9.06 -2.37
C ALA A 93 14.92 8.09 -3.00
N THR A 94 15.09 6.94 -2.34
CA THR A 94 15.80 5.78 -2.90
C THR A 94 14.83 4.61 -2.97
N GLY A 95 14.78 3.93 -4.11
CA GLY A 95 13.84 2.84 -4.33
C GLY A 95 14.49 1.68 -5.07
N HIS A 96 14.23 0.46 -4.57
CA HIS A 96 14.58 -0.81 -5.18
C HIS A 96 13.33 -1.69 -5.16
N LEU A 97 12.51 -1.62 -6.21
CA LEU A 97 11.25 -2.34 -6.27
C LEU A 97 11.30 -3.39 -7.38
N PRO A 98 11.08 -4.68 -7.06
CA PRO A 98 10.98 -5.72 -8.07
C PRO A 98 9.85 -5.42 -9.05
N PHE A 99 10.14 -5.45 -10.34
CA PHE A 99 9.14 -5.20 -11.37
C PHE A 99 8.81 -6.47 -12.13
N PHE A 100 7.51 -6.73 -12.29
CA PHE A 100 7.00 -7.81 -13.10
C PHE A 100 5.98 -7.21 -14.06
N GLY A 101 6.19 -7.39 -15.35
CA GLY A 101 5.33 -6.78 -16.37
C GLY A 101 6.07 -6.56 -17.67
N ARG A 102 5.41 -5.86 -18.59
CA ARG A 102 6.00 -5.52 -19.88
C ARG A 102 6.77 -4.20 -19.78
N ALA A 103 7.99 -4.22 -20.29
CA ALA A 103 8.75 -3.02 -20.62
C ALA A 103 8.52 -2.66 -22.09
N TYR A 104 8.26 -1.38 -22.37
CA TYR A 104 8.02 -0.86 -23.72
C TYR A 104 9.27 -0.27 -24.37
N SER A 105 10.08 0.43 -23.56
CA SER A 105 11.30 1.10 -24.01
C SER A 105 12.33 1.10 -22.88
N THR A 106 13.03 -0.01 -22.71
CA THR A 106 14.15 -0.11 -21.76
C THR A 106 15.42 -0.42 -22.52
N GLU A 107 16.48 0.34 -22.24
CA GLU A 107 17.82 0.04 -22.77
C GLU A 107 18.21 -1.38 -22.37
N TYR A 108 18.78 -2.13 -23.32
CA TYR A 108 19.23 -3.50 -23.11
C TYR A 108 20.30 -3.54 -22.00
N GLY A 109 20.12 -4.40 -20.99
CA GLY A 109 21.12 -4.63 -19.93
C GLY A 109 21.03 -3.75 -18.69
N GLN A 110 20.05 -2.85 -18.57
CA GLN A 110 19.73 -2.17 -17.32
C GLN A 110 18.71 -3.03 -16.56
N GLY A 111 18.98 -3.35 -15.29
CA GLY A 111 18.21 -4.30 -14.47
C GLY A 111 16.68 -4.22 -14.60
N GLY A 112 16.01 -5.35 -14.37
CA GLY A 112 14.58 -5.49 -14.66
C GLY A 112 13.64 -4.70 -13.74
N GLY A 113 14.14 -4.14 -12.63
CA GLY A 113 13.35 -3.49 -11.57
C GLY A 113 12.98 -2.03 -11.82
N ILE A 114 12.31 -1.45 -10.82
CA ILE A 114 12.15 0.00 -10.65
C ILE A 114 13.21 0.42 -9.64
N GLU A 115 14.26 1.07 -10.14
CA GLU A 115 15.44 1.44 -9.35
C GLU A 115 15.78 2.93 -9.54
N PHE A 116 16.02 3.61 -8.42
CA PHE A 116 16.47 4.99 -8.37
C PHE A 116 17.15 5.27 -7.03
N GLU A 117 18.20 6.10 -7.07
CA GLU A 117 19.07 6.37 -5.92
C GLU A 117 19.14 7.87 -5.68
N ASN A 118 18.89 8.30 -4.43
CA ASN A 118 18.92 9.71 -4.03
C ASN A 118 18.18 10.63 -5.01
N ALA A 119 17.08 10.14 -5.58
CA ALA A 119 16.34 10.83 -6.61
C ALA A 119 15.51 11.94 -5.97
N LYS A 120 15.58 13.14 -6.54
CA LYS A 120 14.78 14.27 -6.09
C LYS A 120 13.30 13.95 -6.21
N ILE A 121 12.56 14.21 -5.13
CA ILE A 121 11.10 14.14 -5.10
C ILE A 121 10.52 15.36 -5.83
N GLU A 122 9.68 15.10 -6.82
CA GLU A 122 8.98 16.10 -7.63
C GLU A 122 7.46 15.92 -7.51
N ASN A 123 6.68 16.99 -7.75
CA ASN A 123 5.21 16.97 -7.76
C ASN A 123 4.57 16.31 -6.52
N GLU A 124 5.17 16.51 -5.35
CA GLU A 124 4.73 15.89 -4.10
C GLU A 124 3.35 16.39 -3.66
N SER A 125 2.51 15.46 -3.20
CA SER A 125 1.20 15.76 -2.60
C SER A 125 0.94 14.85 -1.42
N PHE A 126 0.55 15.43 -0.29
CA PHE A 126 0.21 14.73 0.94
C PHE A 126 -1.19 15.17 1.39
N LYS A 127 -2.12 14.21 1.55
CA LYS A 127 -3.50 14.49 1.95
C LYS A 127 -4.04 13.43 2.89
N VAL A 128 -4.60 13.86 4.02
CA VAL A 128 -5.38 12.97 4.89
C VAL A 128 -6.80 12.84 4.35
N ILE A 129 -7.23 11.62 4.02
CA ILE A 129 -8.53 11.34 3.40
C ILE A 129 -9.48 10.71 4.43
N HIS A 130 -10.49 11.47 4.85
CA HIS A 130 -11.57 11.01 5.71
C HIS A 130 -12.83 10.68 4.88
N LYS A 131 -13.07 9.39 4.62
CA LYS A 131 -14.32 8.90 4.00
C LYS A 131 -15.08 8.02 4.98
N ARG A 132 -16.40 7.95 4.82
CA ARG A 132 -17.32 7.21 5.70
C ARG A 132 -16.89 5.77 6.09
N LYS A 133 -16.18 5.08 5.20
CA LYS A 133 -15.68 3.70 5.41
C LYS A 133 -14.16 3.54 5.25
N LYS A 134 -13.44 4.61 4.90
CA LYS A 134 -12.01 4.55 4.59
C LYS A 134 -11.32 5.78 5.14
N HIS A 135 -10.28 5.54 5.92
CA HIS A 135 -9.48 6.57 6.54
C HIS A 135 -8.02 6.24 6.25
N TYR A 136 -7.37 7.05 5.41
CA TYR A 136 -6.02 6.79 4.91
C TYR A 136 -5.34 8.09 4.54
N ILE A 137 -4.02 8.04 4.41
CA ILE A 137 -3.20 9.12 3.87
C ILE A 137 -2.94 8.81 2.40
N GLU A 138 -3.27 9.77 1.52
CA GLU A 138 -2.86 9.79 0.13
C GLU A 138 -1.51 10.51 0.03
N TYR A 139 -0.49 9.81 -0.48
CA TYR A 139 0.82 10.36 -0.74
C TYR A 139 1.21 10.13 -2.20
N LYS A 140 1.45 11.21 -2.93
CA LYS A 140 1.82 11.19 -4.35
C LYS A 140 3.15 11.88 -4.52
N PHE A 141 4.02 11.33 -5.34
CA PHE A 141 5.26 11.97 -5.72
C PHE A 141 5.81 11.37 -7.01
N ASN A 142 6.71 12.09 -7.64
CA ASN A 142 7.42 11.65 -8.83
C ASN A 142 8.91 11.58 -8.52
N VAL A 143 9.57 10.60 -9.13
CA VAL A 143 11.02 10.53 -9.20
C VAL A 143 11.44 10.22 -10.62
N ARG A 144 12.63 10.71 -10.97
CA ARG A 144 13.24 10.48 -12.27
C ARG A 144 14.55 9.73 -12.08
N ASN A 145 14.74 8.67 -12.86
CA ASN A 145 16.06 8.09 -13.07
C ASN A 145 16.55 8.46 -14.48
N ARG A 146 17.73 7.97 -14.90
CA ARG A 146 18.32 8.32 -16.20
C ARG A 146 17.38 8.08 -17.39
N ASN A 147 16.54 7.05 -17.30
CA ASN A 147 15.84 6.47 -18.44
C ASN A 147 14.31 6.44 -18.28
N ASP A 148 13.76 6.87 -17.16
CA ASP A 148 12.32 6.77 -16.86
C ASP A 148 11.87 7.83 -15.85
N VAL A 149 10.56 8.06 -15.84
CA VAL A 149 9.88 8.86 -14.83
C VAL A 149 8.86 7.96 -14.16
N PHE A 150 8.99 7.80 -12.85
CA PHE A 150 8.08 7.02 -12.03
C PHE A 150 7.15 7.95 -11.27
N ASN A 151 5.85 7.72 -11.40
CA ASN A 151 4.84 8.41 -10.59
C ASN A 151 4.33 7.42 -9.55
N PHE A 152 4.43 7.82 -8.29
CA PHE A 152 4.01 7.05 -7.14
C PHE A 152 2.67 7.57 -6.63
N TYR A 153 1.76 6.64 -6.37
CA TYR A 153 0.52 6.85 -5.65
C TYR A 153 0.45 5.86 -4.49
N VAL A 154 0.56 6.37 -3.27
CA VAL A 154 0.59 5.57 -2.05
C VAL A 154 -0.65 5.85 -1.20
N GLU A 155 -1.34 4.79 -0.79
CA GLU A 155 -2.38 4.85 0.23
C GLU A 155 -1.85 4.21 1.51
N ILE A 156 -1.77 4.97 2.61
CA ILE A 156 -1.27 4.50 3.90
C ILE A 156 -2.38 4.50 4.94
N TYR A 157 -2.59 3.38 5.61
CA TYR A 157 -3.62 3.19 6.62
C TYR A 157 -3.05 3.38 8.04
N GLY A 158 -3.92 3.62 9.03
CA GLY A 158 -3.49 3.95 10.40
C GLY A 158 -2.72 2.84 11.13
N ASN A 159 -2.72 1.62 10.59
CA ASN A 159 -1.93 0.49 11.08
C ASN A 159 -0.56 0.35 10.39
N GLY A 160 -0.17 1.29 9.50
CA GLY A 160 1.07 1.26 8.74
C GLY A 160 0.98 0.48 7.42
N LYS A 161 -0.04 -0.36 7.22
CA LYS A 161 -0.24 -1.05 5.95
C LYS A 161 -0.42 -0.03 4.83
N CYS A 162 0.15 -0.32 3.67
CA CYS A 162 0.07 0.56 2.52
C CYS A 162 -0.10 -0.19 1.20
N SER A 163 -0.63 0.55 0.22
CA SER A 163 -0.69 0.16 -1.18
C SER A 163 0.12 1.17 -1.99
N VAL A 164 1.10 0.71 -2.75
CA VAL A 164 1.97 1.55 -3.59
C VAL A 164 1.67 1.26 -5.05
N ASN A 165 1.03 2.18 -5.75
CA ASN A 165 0.86 2.10 -7.20
C ASN A 165 1.97 2.91 -7.89
N VAL A 166 2.62 2.29 -8.87
CA VAL A 166 3.69 2.90 -9.66
C VAL A 166 3.30 2.88 -11.12
N THR A 167 3.35 4.05 -11.74
CA THR A 167 3.26 4.21 -13.20
C THR A 167 4.58 4.72 -13.75
N SER A 168 4.86 4.35 -14.99
CA SER A 168 6.11 4.63 -15.70
C SER A 168 5.78 5.03 -17.13
N ASN A 169 6.68 5.78 -17.76
CA ASN A 169 6.55 6.10 -19.19
C ASN A 169 6.96 4.92 -20.07
N ASN A 170 7.83 4.05 -19.56
CA ASN A 170 8.50 2.99 -20.32
C ASN A 170 8.12 1.58 -19.90
N ARG A 171 7.24 1.41 -18.91
CA ARG A 171 6.80 0.13 -18.34
C ARG A 171 5.30 0.11 -18.10
N ALA A 172 4.71 -1.09 -18.09
CA ALA A 172 3.36 -1.28 -17.60
C ALA A 172 3.26 -0.88 -16.12
N SER A 173 2.08 -0.42 -15.68
CA SER A 173 1.85 -0.10 -14.27
C SER A 173 1.93 -1.34 -13.38
N ILE A 174 2.29 -1.14 -12.13
CA ILE A 174 2.33 -2.18 -11.11
C ILE A 174 1.84 -1.59 -9.78
N SER A 175 1.17 -2.40 -8.97
CA SER A 175 0.87 -2.05 -7.59
C SER A 175 1.60 -2.98 -6.63
N TYR A 176 1.83 -2.53 -5.42
CA TYR A 176 2.43 -3.31 -4.35
C TYR A 176 1.60 -3.20 -3.07
N GLY A 177 1.66 -4.25 -2.25
CA GLY A 177 1.23 -4.24 -0.85
C GLY A 177 2.45 -4.24 0.06
N GLY A 178 2.36 -3.55 1.18
CA GLY A 178 3.48 -3.45 2.12
C GLY A 178 3.16 -2.70 3.41
N ASP A 179 4.21 -2.29 4.11
CA ASP A 179 4.15 -1.60 5.39
C ASP A 179 5.05 -0.37 5.42
N LEU A 180 4.52 0.73 5.96
CA LEU A 180 5.26 1.95 6.28
C LEU A 180 5.74 1.89 7.73
N THR A 181 7.05 2.10 7.92
CA THR A 181 7.72 2.10 9.22
C THR A 181 8.73 3.25 9.32
N PRO A 182 9.20 3.61 10.53
CA PRO A 182 10.45 4.35 10.66
C PRO A 182 11.59 3.56 10.01
N ILE A 183 12.62 4.25 9.53
CA ILE A 183 13.77 3.58 8.92
C ILE A 183 14.44 2.67 9.97
N PRO A 184 14.51 1.35 9.73
CA PRO A 184 15.17 0.41 10.64
C PRO A 184 16.65 0.73 10.84
N GLU A 185 17.17 0.48 12.03
CA GLU A 185 18.55 0.86 12.43
C GLU A 185 19.63 0.21 11.53
N ASP A 186 19.42 -1.05 11.14
CA ASP A 186 20.28 -1.75 10.18
C ASP A 186 20.30 -1.07 8.81
N LYS A 187 19.15 -0.55 8.36
CA LYS A 187 19.02 0.18 7.09
C LYS A 187 19.57 1.61 7.20
N ARG A 188 19.44 2.27 8.34
CA ARG A 188 20.08 3.58 8.61
C ARG A 188 21.59 3.50 8.45
N LYS A 189 22.22 2.48 9.05
CA LYS A 189 23.67 2.23 8.91
C LYS A 189 24.08 1.98 7.46
N ALA A 190 23.28 1.24 6.69
CA ALA A 190 23.54 0.99 5.28
C ALA A 190 23.46 2.27 4.43
N LEU A 191 22.60 3.21 4.81
CA LEU A 191 22.43 4.52 4.16
C LEU A 191 23.41 5.59 4.68
N GLY A 192 24.16 5.31 5.75
CA GLY A 192 25.12 6.25 6.34
C GLY A 192 24.48 7.43 7.09
N ILE A 193 23.28 7.23 7.65
CA ILE A 193 22.49 8.24 8.39
C ILE A 193 22.13 7.79 9.82
#